data_AF-A0A7S4E418-F1
#
_entry.id   AF-A0A7S4E418-F1
#
_cell.length_a   1.000
_cell.length_b   1.000
_cell.length_c   1.000
_cell.angle_alpha   90.00
_cell.angle_beta   90.00
_cell.angle_gamma   90.00
#
_symmetry.space_group_name_H-M   'P 1'
#
loop_
_entity.id
_entity.type
_entity.pdbx_description
1 polymer ?
#
loop_
_entity_poly.entity_id
_entity_poly.type
_entity_poly.pdbx_seq_one_letter_code
_entity_poly.pdbx_strand_id
1 'polypeptide(L)'
;LGALLAAGTSICGVTAIGATAPAIAATQAEVAVAVANVVAYGIAGMLAYPHVARHLFPHEDSKNIGLFLGLAVHDTAQVMGCAASYAQTYMDEAVVAAAAVAKLTRNCFLAGVVPLMAARHGATAGIATKAAFPTFVLGFVGAAGVRTAGDVYFVGDDATRWKEG
;
A
#
# COMPACT_ATOMS: atom_id res chain seq x y z
N LEU A 1 -5.15 7.96 -20.73
CA LEU A 1 -4.20 8.55 -19.73
C LEU A 1 -4.87 8.96 -18.41
N GLY A 2 -5.87 9.87 -18.40
CA GLY A 2 -6.46 10.40 -17.16
C GLY A 2 -7.02 9.34 -16.19
N ALA A 3 -7.65 8.29 -16.72
CA ALA A 3 -8.13 7.16 -15.92
C ALA A 3 -6.99 6.38 -15.22
N LEU A 4 -5.83 6.23 -15.86
CA LEU A 4 -4.66 5.56 -15.27
C LEU A 4 -4.07 6.39 -14.14
N LEU A 5 -3.93 7.70 -14.33
CA LEU A 5 -3.45 8.60 -13.28
C LEU A 5 -4.41 8.60 -12.09
N ALA A 6 -5.72 8.68 -12.34
CA ALA A 6 -6.73 8.62 -11.29
C ALA A 6 -6.68 7.30 -10.52
N ALA A 7 -6.64 6.15 -11.21
CA ALA A 7 -6.54 4.84 -10.57
C ALA A 7 -5.22 4.66 -9.80
N GLY A 8 -4.11 5.10 -10.40
CA GLY A 8 -2.77 5.03 -9.82
C GLY A 8 -2.65 5.84 -8.53
N THR A 9 -3.05 7.11 -8.54
CA THR A 9 -2.91 7.97 -7.36
C THR A 9 -3.89 7.61 -6.24
N SER A 10 -5.11 7.16 -6.59
CA SER A 10 -6.17 6.88 -5.61
C SER A 10 -6.07 5.51 -4.94
N ILE A 11 -5.32 4.54 -5.46
CA ILE A 11 -5.28 3.18 -4.89
C ILE A 11 -3.88 2.81 -4.40
N CYS A 12 -3.03 2.29 -5.29
CA CYS A 12 -1.76 1.66 -4.93
C CYS A 12 -0.61 1.98 -5.89
N GLY A 13 -0.76 3.04 -6.68
CA GLY A 13 0.27 3.49 -7.60
C GLY A 13 0.40 2.59 -8.82
N VAL A 14 1.57 1.98 -8.97
CA VAL A 14 1.94 1.23 -10.18
C VAL A 14 1.07 -0.01 -10.39
N THR A 15 0.75 -0.74 -9.32
CA THR A 15 -0.09 -1.94 -9.41
C THR A 15 -1.49 -1.63 -9.93
N ALA A 16 -2.07 -0.48 -9.56
CA ALA A 16 -3.38 -0.05 -10.07
C ALA A 16 -3.33 0.32 -11.55
N ILE A 17 -2.28 1.01 -11.98
CA ILE A 17 -2.06 1.34 -13.40
C ILE A 17 -1.97 0.05 -14.23
N GLY A 18 -1.16 -0.91 -13.77
CA GLY A 18 -1.00 -2.20 -14.45
C GLY A 18 -2.29 -3.01 -14.52
N ALA A 19 -3.09 -3.04 -13.44
CA ALA A 19 -4.35 -3.78 -13.40
C ALA A 19 -5.46 -3.14 -14.24
N THR A 20 -5.48 -1.81 -14.35
CA THR A 20 -6.53 -1.08 -15.09
C THR A 20 -6.19 -0.87 -16.57
N ALA A 21 -4.91 -0.87 -16.95
CA ALA A 21 -4.49 -0.63 -18.33
C ALA A 21 -5.14 -1.56 -19.37
N PRO A 22 -5.24 -2.89 -19.17
CA PRO A 22 -5.92 -3.77 -20.12
C PRO A 22 -7.43 -3.49 -20.21
N ALA A 23 -8.06 -3.12 -19.09
CA ALA A 23 -9.51 -2.89 -19.02
C ALA A 23 -9.97 -1.65 -19.80
N ILE A 24 -9.07 -0.69 -20.03
CA ILE A 24 -9.36 0.54 -20.80
C ILE A 24 -8.60 0.58 -22.14
N ALA A 25 -7.97 -0.53 -22.55
CA ALA A 25 -7.13 -0.62 -23.74
C ALA A 25 -6.06 0.50 -23.85
N ALA A 26 -5.37 0.78 -22.73
CA ALA A 26 -4.36 1.83 -22.70
C ALA A 26 -3.11 1.47 -23.54
N THR A 27 -2.50 2.48 -24.15
CA THR A 27 -1.24 2.32 -24.87
C THR A 27 -0.05 2.21 -23.91
N GLN A 28 1.04 1.57 -24.35
CA GLN A 28 2.27 1.45 -23.55
C GLN A 28 2.88 2.81 -23.20
N ALA A 29 2.77 3.79 -24.09
CA ALA A 29 3.22 5.16 -23.82
C ALA A 29 2.44 5.81 -22.67
N GLU A 30 1.11 5.64 -22.64
CA GLU A 30 0.28 6.18 -21.54
C GLU A 30 0.57 5.49 -20.21
N VAL A 31 0.79 4.17 -20.22
CA VAL A 31 1.20 3.41 -19.03
C VAL A 31 2.55 3.91 -18.52
N ALA A 32 3.55 4.04 -19.39
CA ALA A 32 4.87 4.52 -19.03
C ALA A 32 4.83 5.93 -18.41
N VAL A 33 4.09 6.86 -19.04
CA VAL A 33 3.92 8.23 -18.53
C VAL A 33 3.20 8.24 -17.17
N ALA A 34 2.17 7.41 -17.00
CA ALA A 34 1.45 7.32 -15.73
C ALA A 34 2.34 6.77 -14.60
N VAL A 35 3.08 5.69 -14.87
CA VAL A 35 4.01 5.08 -13.91
C VAL A 35 5.11 6.06 -13.54
N ALA A 36 5.73 6.71 -14.52
CA ALA A 36 6.80 7.69 -14.28
C ALA A 36 6.34 8.82 -13.35
N ASN A 37 5.15 9.38 -13.59
CA ASN A 37 4.58 10.42 -12.72
C ASN A 37 4.35 9.92 -11.30
N VAL A 38 3.66 8.79 -11.14
CA VAL A 38 3.36 8.23 -9.81
C VAL A 38 4.64 7.92 -9.03
N VAL A 39 5.64 7.34 -9.68
CA VAL A 39 6.93 7.03 -9.06
C VAL A 39 7.67 8.30 -8.67
N ALA A 40 7.70 9.32 -9.54
CA ALA A 40 8.37 10.59 -9.26
C ALA A 40 7.79 11.30 -8.02
N TYR A 41 6.46 11.47 -7.97
CA TYR A 41 5.79 12.05 -6.81
C TYR A 41 5.90 11.18 -5.56
N GLY A 42 5.90 9.85 -5.74
CA GLY A 42 6.05 8.91 -4.65
C GLY A 42 7.45 8.95 -4.01
N ILE A 43 8.52 9.09 -4.81
CA ILE A 43 9.90 9.29 -4.32
C ILE A 43 10.00 10.63 -3.58
N ALA A 44 9.48 11.71 -4.16
CA ALA A 44 9.47 13.01 -3.51
C ALA A 44 8.75 12.96 -2.15
N GLY A 45 7.58 12.31 -2.10
CA GLY A 45 6.83 12.09 -0.87
C GLY A 45 7.59 11.20 0.13
N MET A 46 8.18 10.10 -0.31
CA MET A 46 8.95 9.18 0.54
C MET A 46 10.11 9.89 1.26
N LEU A 47 10.76 10.86 0.59
CA LEU A 47 11.85 11.63 1.18
C LEU A 47 11.35 12.78 2.07
N ALA A 48 10.26 13.45 1.68
CA ALA A 48 9.77 14.64 2.39
C ALA A 48 8.86 14.31 3.57
N TYR A 49 7.97 13.33 3.43
CA TYR A 49 6.90 13.06 4.40
C TYR A 49 7.36 12.59 5.78
N PRO A 50 8.51 11.91 5.97
CA PRO A 50 8.98 11.62 7.32
C PRO A 50 9.15 12.90 8.16
N HIS A 51 9.76 13.93 7.58
CA HIS A 51 9.97 15.21 8.24
C HIS A 51 8.67 16.01 8.38
N VAL A 52 7.80 15.97 7.37
CA VAL A 52 6.49 16.63 7.45
C VAL A 52 5.63 16.02 8.56
N ALA A 53 5.54 14.70 8.63
CA ALA A 53 4.75 14.00 9.64
C ALA A 53 5.24 14.32 11.05
N ARG A 54 6.56 14.43 11.22
CA ARG A 54 7.19 14.80 12.50
C ARG A 54 6.74 16.16 13.03
N HIS A 55 6.49 17.12 12.13
CA HIS A 55 6.03 18.46 12.49
C HIS A 55 4.51 18.59 12.57
N LEU A 56 3.79 17.76 11.80
CA LEU A 56 2.33 17.82 11.71
C LEU A 56 1.64 17.13 12.89
N PHE A 57 2.25 16.07 13.42
CA PHE A 57 1.69 15.30 14.53
C PHE A 57 2.45 15.55 15.84
N PRO A 58 1.77 15.49 17.00
CA PRO A 58 2.43 15.47 18.30
C PRO A 58 3.46 14.34 18.36
N HIS A 59 4.49 14.55 19.19
CA HIS A 59 5.45 13.49 19.48
C HIS A 59 4.68 12.39 20.23
N GLU A 60 5.01 11.12 19.98
CA GLU A 60 4.34 9.92 20.54
C GLU A 60 3.04 9.46 19.83
N ASP A 61 2.58 10.15 18.77
CA ASP A 61 1.41 9.70 18.00
C ASP A 61 1.79 8.79 16.81
N SER A 62 2.50 7.69 17.12
CA SER A 62 3.07 6.75 16.14
C SER A 62 2.00 6.18 15.19
N LYS A 63 0.78 5.99 15.71
CA LYS A 63 -0.35 5.48 14.92
C LYS A 63 -0.76 6.48 13.84
N ASN A 64 -1.03 7.74 14.19
CA ASN A 64 -1.49 8.71 13.20
C ASN A 64 -0.39 9.10 12.22
N ILE A 65 0.87 9.14 12.68
CA ILE A 65 2.03 9.29 11.81
C ILE A 65 2.10 8.15 10.80
N GLY A 66 2.01 6.89 11.25
CA GLY A 66 2.03 5.73 10.35
C GLY A 66 0.86 5.73 9.37
N LEU A 67 -0.36 6.02 9.84
CA LEU A 67 -1.52 6.17 8.95
C LEU A 67 -1.29 7.25 7.89
N PHE A 68 -0.75 8.42 8.28
CA PHE A 68 -0.44 9.49 7.35
C PHE A 68 0.59 9.06 6.30
N LEU A 69 1.71 8.48 6.71
CA LEU A 69 2.76 8.01 5.78
C LEU A 69 2.22 6.93 4.84
N GLY A 70 1.41 6.00 5.35
CA GLY A 70 0.77 4.94 4.55
C GLY A 70 -0.27 5.45 3.55
N LEU A 71 -0.94 6.57 3.86
CA LEU A 71 -1.93 7.19 2.97
C LEU A 71 -1.31 8.16 1.96
N ALA A 72 -0.27 8.88 2.34
CA ALA A 72 0.32 9.96 1.55
C ALA A 72 1.21 9.47 0.40
N VAL A 73 1.86 8.31 0.55
CA VAL A 73 2.76 7.76 -0.46
C VAL A 73 2.03 6.79 -1.40
N HIS A 74 2.26 6.93 -2.70
CA HIS A 74 1.49 6.26 -3.73
C HIS A 74 1.87 4.79 -3.94
N ASP A 75 3.13 4.42 -3.79
CA ASP A 75 3.61 3.05 -4.00
C ASP A 75 3.90 2.31 -2.68
N THR A 76 3.69 0.99 -2.65
CA THR A 76 3.82 0.18 -1.43
C THR A 76 5.28 0.07 -0.96
N ALA A 77 6.23 -0.14 -1.88
CA ALA A 77 7.64 -0.22 -1.50
C ALA A 77 8.14 1.11 -0.95
N GLN A 78 7.68 2.21 -1.55
CA GLN A 78 8.01 3.56 -1.10
C GLN A 78 7.37 3.91 0.25
N VAL A 79 6.13 3.46 0.54
CA VAL A 79 5.53 3.58 1.88
C VAL A 79 6.41 2.91 2.92
N MET A 80 6.83 1.67 2.68
CA MET A 80 7.67 0.94 3.63
C MET A 80 9.03 1.60 3.81
N GLY A 81 9.65 2.08 2.72
CA GLY A 81 10.89 2.85 2.78
C GLY A 81 10.73 4.17 3.56
N CYS A 82 9.63 4.87 3.36
CA CYS A 82 9.29 6.11 4.07
C CYS A 82 9.11 5.86 5.57
N ALA A 83 8.33 4.85 5.93
CA ALA A 83 8.06 4.50 7.32
C ALA A 83 9.31 3.97 8.04
N ALA A 84 10.12 3.14 7.37
CA ALA A 84 11.41 2.70 7.90
C ALA A 84 12.37 3.88 8.09
N SER A 85 12.42 4.81 7.14
CA SER A 85 13.25 6.02 7.28
C SER A 85 12.81 6.87 8.48
N TYR A 86 11.49 7.01 8.71
CA TYR A 86 10.96 7.67 9.90
C TYR A 86 11.36 6.93 11.19
N ALA A 87 11.13 5.62 11.24
CA ALA A 87 11.43 4.79 12.40
C ALA A 87 12.90 4.87 12.80
N GLN A 88 13.81 4.82 11.83
CA GLN A 88 15.26 4.93 12.07
C GLN A 88 15.69 6.35 12.48
N THR A 89 15.06 7.39 11.92
CA THR A 89 15.43 8.79 12.22
C THR A 89 14.91 9.25 13.58
N TYR A 90 13.74 8.76 14.00
CA TYR A 90 13.04 9.23 15.20
C TYR A 90 12.87 8.15 16.28
N MET A 91 13.48 6.97 16.10
CA MET A 91 13.44 5.84 17.03
C MET A 91 12.01 5.37 17.37
N ASP A 92 11.15 5.30 16.36
CA ASP A 92 9.73 4.94 16.51
C ASP A 92 9.31 3.87 15.49
N GLU A 93 9.52 2.61 15.86
CA GLU A 93 9.20 1.44 15.03
C GLU A 93 7.68 1.17 14.90
N ALA A 94 6.85 1.71 15.81
CA ALA A 94 5.40 1.46 15.79
C ALA A 94 4.72 2.09 14.55
N VAL A 95 5.34 3.12 13.96
CA VAL A 95 4.91 3.78 12.72
C VAL A 95 4.84 2.83 11.53
N VAL A 96 5.77 1.87 11.46
CA VAL A 96 5.89 0.95 10.31
C VAL A 96 4.66 0.06 10.19
N ALA A 97 4.19 -0.49 11.31
CA ALA A 97 3.00 -1.33 11.34
C ALA A 97 1.74 -0.57 10.91
N ALA A 98 1.53 0.64 11.42
CA ALA A 98 0.38 1.47 11.06
C ALA A 98 0.41 1.89 9.58
N ALA A 99 1.57 2.24 9.04
CA ALA A 99 1.74 2.56 7.62
C ALA A 99 1.46 1.36 6.70
N ALA A 100 1.97 0.18 7.07
CA ALA A 100 1.73 -1.06 6.33
C ALA A 100 0.23 -1.39 6.28
N VAL A 101 -0.45 -1.36 7.44
CA VAL A 101 -1.89 -1.64 7.52
C VAL A 101 -2.68 -0.67 6.63
N ALA A 102 -2.47 0.64 6.77
CA ALA A 102 -3.17 1.64 5.95
C ALA A 102 -2.99 1.37 4.44
N LYS A 103 -1.77 1.05 4.02
CA LYS A 103 -1.46 0.81 2.61
C LYS A 103 -2.10 -0.47 2.09
N LEU A 104 -2.00 -1.55 2.84
CA LEU A 104 -2.57 -2.84 2.46
C LEU A 104 -4.10 -2.77 2.39
N THR A 105 -4.75 -2.06 3.31
CA THR A 105 -6.20 -1.82 3.26
C THR A 105 -6.60 -1.12 1.96
N ARG A 106 -5.85 -0.12 1.49
CA ARG A 106 -6.11 0.51 0.18
C ARG A 106 -5.90 -0.44 -0.98
N ASN A 107 -4.85 -1.26 -0.95
CA ASN A 107 -4.58 -2.25 -2.00
C ASN A 107 -5.74 -3.26 -2.13
N CYS A 108 -6.40 -3.63 -1.02
CA CYS A 108 -7.57 -4.51 -1.04
C CYS A 108 -8.74 -3.95 -1.87
N PHE A 109 -8.88 -2.62 -2.00
CA PHE A 109 -9.94 -2.02 -2.81
C PHE A 109 -9.80 -2.33 -4.32
N LEU A 110 -8.61 -2.75 -4.80
CA LEU A 110 -8.45 -3.23 -6.17
C LEU A 110 -9.40 -4.38 -6.50
N ALA A 111 -9.67 -5.27 -5.55
CA ALA A 111 -10.55 -6.43 -5.75
C ALA A 111 -11.98 -6.01 -6.13
N GLY A 112 -12.44 -4.82 -5.70
CA GLY A 112 -13.74 -4.26 -6.07
C GLY A 112 -13.69 -3.30 -7.26
N VAL A 113 -12.66 -2.45 -7.35
CA VAL A 113 -12.57 -1.41 -8.39
C VAL A 113 -12.30 -2.00 -9.77
N VAL A 114 -11.42 -3.01 -9.88
CA VAL A 114 -11.04 -3.58 -11.17
C VAL A 114 -12.23 -4.25 -11.88
N PRO A 115 -13.03 -5.13 -11.24
CA PRO A 115 -14.23 -5.68 -11.87
C PRO A 115 -15.27 -4.61 -12.23
N LEU A 116 -15.45 -3.59 -11.38
CA LEU A 116 -16.38 -2.49 -11.63
C LEU A 116 -16.01 -1.69 -12.88
N MET A 117 -14.72 -1.36 -13.05
CA MET A 117 -14.25 -0.66 -14.23
C MET A 117 -14.36 -1.53 -15.49
N ALA A 118 -14.05 -2.83 -15.39
CA ALA A 118 -14.22 -3.77 -16.49
C ALA A 118 -15.69 -3.86 -16.95
N ALA A 119 -16.64 -3.95 -16.01
CA ALA A 119 -18.07 -3.97 -16.29
C ALA A 119 -18.56 -2.66 -16.94
N ARG A 120 -18.04 -1.50 -16.52
CA ARG A 120 -18.40 -0.19 -17.08
C ARG A 120 -17.82 0.08 -18.46
N HIS A 121 -16.68 -0.49 -18.78
CA HIS A 121 -16.02 -0.29 -20.08
C HIS A 121 -16.27 -1.42 -21.09
N GLY A 122 -17.20 -2.33 -20.81
CA GLY A 122 -17.60 -3.39 -21.75
C GLY A 122 -16.54 -4.47 -21.96
N ALA A 123 -15.53 -4.55 -21.08
CA ALA A 123 -14.53 -5.60 -21.13
C ALA A 123 -15.18 -6.94 -20.76
N THR A 124 -14.94 -7.98 -21.57
CA THR A 124 -15.57 -9.30 -21.42
C THR A 124 -15.33 -9.87 -20.02
N ALA A 125 -16.41 -10.38 -19.42
CA ALA A 125 -16.44 -10.95 -18.06
C ALA A 125 -15.38 -12.04 -17.79
N GLY A 126 -14.79 -12.65 -18.84
CA GLY A 126 -13.73 -13.65 -18.73
C GLY A 126 -12.30 -13.11 -18.56
N ILE A 127 -12.01 -11.87 -18.97
CA ILE A 127 -10.71 -11.22 -18.71
C ILE A 127 -10.72 -10.62 -17.29
N ALA A 128 -11.87 -10.09 -16.86
CA ALA A 128 -12.07 -9.53 -15.54
C ALA A 128 -11.88 -10.57 -14.42
N THR A 129 -12.41 -11.79 -14.53
CA THR A 129 -12.36 -12.76 -13.41
C THR A 129 -10.98 -13.37 -13.16
N LYS A 130 -10.11 -13.44 -14.18
CA LYS A 130 -8.76 -14.01 -14.06
C LYS A 130 -7.67 -12.94 -13.87
N ALA A 131 -7.89 -11.71 -14.34
CA ALA A 131 -6.97 -10.59 -14.16
C ALA A 131 -7.32 -9.68 -12.95
N ALA A 132 -8.57 -9.70 -12.45
CA ALA A 132 -9.01 -8.77 -11.39
C ALA A 132 -8.91 -9.32 -9.97
N PHE A 133 -8.50 -10.57 -9.75
CA PHE A 133 -8.11 -11.02 -8.43
C PHE A 133 -6.59 -10.90 -8.33
N PRO A 134 -6.04 -9.83 -7.72
CA PRO A 134 -4.60 -9.72 -7.57
C PRO A 134 -4.18 -10.90 -6.70
N THR A 135 -3.48 -11.88 -7.28
CA THR A 135 -3.04 -13.09 -6.58
C THR A 135 -2.18 -12.76 -5.36
N PHE A 136 -1.56 -11.58 -5.34
CA PHE A 136 -0.91 -10.99 -4.16
C PHE A 136 -1.83 -10.91 -2.93
N VAL A 137 -3.14 -10.64 -3.09
CA VAL A 137 -4.10 -10.58 -1.98
C VAL A 137 -4.22 -11.94 -1.28
N LEU A 138 -4.24 -13.04 -2.04
CA LEU A 138 -4.23 -14.40 -1.45
C LEU A 138 -2.94 -14.65 -0.68
N GLY A 139 -1.80 -14.24 -1.24
CA GLY A 139 -0.51 -14.32 -0.58
C GLY A 139 -0.48 -13.52 0.73
N PHE A 140 -1.02 -12.30 0.71
CA PHE A 140 -1.12 -11.45 1.91
C PHE A 140 -2.01 -12.07 2.99
N VAL A 141 -3.23 -12.52 2.63
CA VAL A 141 -4.14 -13.17 3.58
C VAL A 141 -3.52 -14.43 4.16
N GLY A 142 -2.85 -15.24 3.32
CA GLY A 142 -2.11 -16.42 3.77
C GLY A 142 -0.99 -16.07 4.75
N ALA A 143 -0.13 -15.10 4.41
CA ALA A 143 0.96 -14.65 5.27
C ALA A 143 0.45 -14.02 6.58
N ALA A 144 -0.62 -13.23 6.53
CA ALA A 144 -1.27 -12.68 7.72
C ALA A 144 -1.83 -13.78 8.62
N GLY A 145 -2.43 -14.82 8.04
CA GLY A 145 -2.88 -16.02 8.75
C GLY A 145 -1.73 -16.76 9.41
N VAL A 146 -0.62 -16.97 8.71
CA VAL A 146 0.60 -17.58 9.26
C VAL A 146 1.17 -16.74 10.39
N ARG A 147 1.25 -15.41 10.23
CA ARG A 147 1.72 -14.49 11.28
C ARG A 147 0.83 -14.57 12.51
N THR A 148 -0.48 -14.55 12.32
CA THR A 148 -1.48 -14.64 13.40
C THR A 148 -1.37 -15.98 14.13
N ALA A 149 -1.28 -17.08 13.39
CA ALA A 149 -1.04 -18.40 13.98
C ALA A 149 0.26 -18.42 14.77
N GLY A 150 1.34 -17.85 14.21
CA GLY A 150 2.62 -17.70 14.90
C GLY A 150 2.51 -16.91 16.20
N ASP A 151 1.76 -15.82 16.24
CA ASP A 151 1.53 -15.07 17.47
C ASP A 151 0.78 -15.92 18.51
N VAL A 152 -0.24 -16.69 18.12
CA VAL A 152 -0.96 -17.57 19.06
C VAL A 152 -0.06 -18.69 19.59
N TYR A 153 0.79 -19.29 18.75
CA TYR A 153 1.62 -20.44 19.14
C TYR A 153 2.93 -20.05 19.84
N PHE A 154 3.52 -18.89 19.53
CA PHE A 154 4.84 -18.50 20.04
C PHE A 154 4.82 -17.31 21.02
N VAL A 155 3.88 -16.37 20.90
CA VAL A 155 3.81 -15.20 21.82
C VAL A 155 3.03 -15.52 23.11
N GLY A 156 2.22 -16.59 23.11
CA GLY A 156 1.52 -17.08 24.29
C GLY A 156 2.43 -17.54 25.44
N ASP A 157 3.68 -17.93 25.15
CA ASP A 157 4.63 -18.48 26.14
C ASP A 157 5.68 -17.45 26.63
N ASP A 158 5.96 -16.39 25.84
CA ASP A 158 7.05 -15.44 26.11
C ASP A 158 6.60 -14.12 26.80
N ALA A 159 5.30 -13.90 26.99
CA ALA A 159 4.78 -12.66 27.62
C ALA A 159 5.22 -12.46 29.09
N THR A 160 5.80 -13.49 29.72
CA THR A 160 6.38 -13.43 31.07
C THR A 160 7.87 -13.06 31.09
N ARG A 161 8.62 -13.19 29.99
CA ARG A 161 10.08 -12.95 29.96
C ARG A 161 10.47 -11.49 29.69
N TRP A 162 9.58 -10.67 29.14
CA TRP A 162 9.86 -9.28 28.77
C TRP A 162 9.55 -8.25 29.88
N LYS A 163 9.07 -8.67 31.05
CA LYS A 163 8.80 -7.78 32.19
C LYS A 163 9.94 -7.69 33.21
N GLU A 164 11.06 -8.40 33.02
CA GLU A 164 12.17 -8.47 34.00
C GLU A 164 13.55 -8.05 33.44
N GLY A 165 13.60 -7.30 32.33
CA GLY A 165 14.85 -6.80 31.75
C GLY A 165 14.92 -5.28 31.70
#